data_AF-A0A4P8ZD70-F1
#
_entry.id   AF-A0A4P8ZD70-F1
#
_cell.length_a   1.000
_cell.length_b   1.000
_cell.length_c   1.000
_cell.angle_alpha   90.00
_cell.angle_beta   90.00
_cell.angle_gamma   90.00
#
_symmetry.space_group_name_H-M   'P 1'
#
loop_
_entity.id
_entity.type
_entity.pdbx_description
1 polymer ?
#
loop_
_entity_poly.entity_id
_entity_poly.type
_entity_poly.pdbx_seq_one_letter_code
_entity_poly.pdbx_strand_id
1 'polypeptide(L)'
;MPTGGVGEIPGLPPGGFATILVDPPWPLQGGEKHYRTMSLARITALPVGSLAARDAHLWLWTTNALLPRAYEVAEAWGFTVRSPLTWVKFRLGLGGRYQLRNATEQLLFCTRGRAPLGSRSQPTWFNAPVTEHSRKPAEQFAIIERVSPGPYLELFARRRPESNQPWAVWGDQVASDIRIPGFAVPWYSERVEKAEAMPQRTQTDDAAGGGTGGGNGKEVTL
;
A
#
# COMPACT_ATOMS: atom_id res chain seq x y z
N MET A 1 31.25 -1.67 2.59
CA MET A 1 30.16 -2.59 2.19
C MET A 1 29.34 -1.89 1.12
N PRO A 2 29.18 -2.43 -0.10
CA PRO A 2 28.38 -1.78 -1.12
C PRO A 2 26.91 -1.87 -0.71
N THR A 3 26.25 -0.73 -0.57
CA THR A 3 24.81 -0.60 -0.42
C THR A 3 24.15 -1.00 -1.74
N GLY A 4 23.68 -2.24 -1.84
CA GLY A 4 22.86 -2.69 -2.96
C GLY A 4 21.62 -1.82 -3.03
N GLY A 5 21.53 -0.98 -4.06
CA GLY A 5 20.33 -0.19 -4.33
C GLY A 5 19.15 -1.13 -4.44
N VAL A 6 18.13 -0.91 -3.62
CA VAL A 6 16.82 -1.52 -3.82
C VAL A 6 16.37 -1.03 -5.20
N GLY A 7 16.30 -1.93 -6.18
CA GLY A 7 15.88 -1.58 -7.53
C GLY A 7 14.59 -0.77 -7.50
N GLU A 8 14.48 0.23 -8.36
CA GLU A 8 13.33 1.12 -8.46
C GLU A 8 12.06 0.28 -8.64
N ILE A 9 11.07 0.45 -7.76
CA ILE A 9 9.80 -0.31 -7.79
C ILE A 9 8.91 0.34 -8.86
N PRO A 10 8.64 -0.32 -10.00
CA PRO A 10 7.85 0.30 -11.06
C PRO A 10 6.44 0.64 -10.57
N GLY A 11 5.98 1.85 -10.86
CA GLY A 11 4.69 2.37 -10.44
C GLY A 11 4.64 2.95 -9.02
N LEU A 12 5.72 2.84 -8.23
CA LEU A 12 5.83 3.52 -6.95
C LEU A 12 5.96 5.05 -7.17
N PRO A 13 5.10 5.89 -6.59
CA PRO A 13 5.24 7.34 -6.71
C PRO A 13 6.52 7.82 -5.99
N PRO A 14 7.12 8.94 -6.42
CA PRO A 14 8.23 9.56 -5.70
C PRO A 14 7.86 9.80 -4.23
N GLY A 15 8.68 9.29 -3.32
CA GLY A 15 8.45 9.40 -1.88
C GLY A 15 7.45 8.40 -1.28
N GLY A 16 6.85 7.51 -2.08
CA GLY A 16 5.97 6.43 -1.61
C GLY A 16 4.50 6.81 -1.43
N PHE A 17 3.67 5.83 -1.05
CA PHE A 17 2.24 6.01 -0.82
C PHE A 17 1.95 6.56 0.57
N ALA A 18 1.21 7.67 0.64
CA ALA A 18 0.80 8.25 1.93
C ALA A 18 -0.31 7.44 2.60
N THR A 19 -1.09 6.68 1.83
CA THR A 19 -2.12 5.78 2.36
C THR A 19 -2.10 4.45 1.62
N ILE A 20 -2.05 3.36 2.39
CA ILE A 20 -2.13 1.99 1.87
C ILE A 20 -3.31 1.28 2.51
N LEU A 21 -4.18 0.70 1.70
CA LEU A 21 -5.21 -0.24 2.09
C LEU A 21 -4.77 -1.66 1.74
N VAL A 22 -4.94 -2.60 2.66
CA VAL A 22 -4.56 -4.00 2.46
C VAL A 22 -5.68 -4.91 2.97
N ASP A 23 -6.14 -5.82 2.12
CA ASP A 23 -7.02 -6.95 2.49
C ASP A 23 -6.31 -8.28 2.22
N PRO A 24 -5.40 -8.72 3.11
CA PRO A 24 -4.61 -9.91 2.86
C PRO A 24 -5.50 -11.15 2.71
N PRO A 25 -5.12 -12.11 1.85
CA PRO A 25 -5.80 -13.39 1.75
C PRO A 25 -5.37 -14.28 2.91
N TRP A 26 -5.84 -13.92 4.11
CA TRP A 26 -5.46 -14.54 5.38
C TRP A 26 -5.68 -16.06 5.37
N PRO A 27 -4.77 -16.85 5.97
CA PRO A 27 -4.93 -18.28 6.07
C PRO A 27 -5.85 -18.67 7.23
N LEU A 28 -6.39 -19.88 7.14
CA LEU A 28 -7.24 -20.58 8.10
C LEU A 28 -8.52 -19.82 8.48
N GLN A 29 -9.11 -19.08 7.54
CA GLN A 29 -10.36 -18.34 7.74
C GLN A 29 -11.55 -18.94 6.98
N GLY A 30 -11.35 -20.05 6.26
CA GLY A 30 -12.37 -20.67 5.41
C GLY A 30 -12.43 -20.09 4.00
N GLY A 31 -11.66 -19.02 3.73
CA GLY A 31 -11.46 -18.45 2.40
C GLY A 31 -10.76 -19.39 1.42
N GLU A 32 -10.00 -20.36 1.93
CA GLU A 32 -9.29 -21.40 1.16
C GLU A 32 -10.21 -22.17 0.21
N LYS A 33 -11.50 -22.27 0.55
CA LYS A 33 -12.50 -22.95 -0.27
C LYS A 33 -12.89 -22.16 -1.53
N HIS A 34 -12.54 -20.88 -1.57
CA HIS A 34 -13.02 -19.94 -2.59
C HIS A 34 -11.88 -19.21 -3.32
N TYR A 35 -10.72 -19.03 -2.68
CA TYR A 35 -9.57 -18.36 -3.26
C TYR A 35 -8.25 -18.84 -2.64
N ARG A 36 -7.14 -18.58 -3.33
CA ARG A 36 -5.80 -18.92 -2.84
C ARG A 36 -5.44 -18.03 -1.65
N THR A 37 -5.16 -18.63 -0.50
CA THR A 37 -4.66 -17.90 0.67
C THR A 37 -3.14 -17.79 0.67
N MET A 38 -2.61 -16.88 1.48
CA MET A 38 -1.20 -16.64 1.65
C MET A 38 -0.78 -16.99 3.08
N SER A 39 0.38 -17.64 3.25
CA SER A 39 0.87 -17.95 4.59
C SER A 39 1.16 -16.67 5.37
N LEU A 40 1.01 -16.72 6.70
CA LEU A 40 1.28 -15.57 7.56
C LEU A 40 2.71 -15.04 7.37
N ALA A 41 3.69 -15.94 7.22
CA ALA A 41 5.08 -15.55 6.94
C ALA A 41 5.21 -14.76 5.63
N ARG A 42 4.50 -15.17 4.57
CA ARG A 42 4.55 -14.48 3.27
C ARG A 42 3.78 -13.16 3.29
N ILE A 43 2.67 -13.07 4.03
CA ILE A 43 1.97 -11.80 4.29
C ILE A 43 2.91 -10.84 5.02
N THR A 44 3.53 -11.30 6.11
CA THR A 44 4.46 -10.49 6.92
C THR A 44 5.64 -10.00 6.09
N ALA A 45 6.14 -10.82 5.16
CA ALA A 45 7.26 -10.48 4.28
C ALA A 45 6.92 -9.48 3.15
N LEU A 46 5.65 -9.07 2.98
CA LEU A 46 5.31 -8.02 2.02
C LEU A 46 6.05 -6.73 2.36
N PRO A 47 6.64 -6.04 1.38
CA PRO A 47 7.43 -4.83 1.63
C PRO A 47 6.53 -3.59 1.79
N VAL A 48 5.42 -3.67 2.53
CA VAL A 48 4.45 -2.58 2.71
C VAL A 48 5.13 -1.31 3.27
N GLY A 49 6.08 -1.49 4.19
CA GLY A 49 6.92 -0.39 4.68
C GLY A 49 7.75 0.28 3.58
N SER A 50 8.29 -0.46 2.62
CA SER A 50 9.06 0.12 1.50
C SER A 50 8.17 0.82 0.47
N LEU A 51 6.89 0.46 0.38
CA LEU A 51 5.90 1.12 -0.49
C LEU A 51 5.36 2.42 0.12
N ALA A 52 5.37 2.53 1.44
CA ALA A 52 4.79 3.66 2.15
C ALA A 52 5.70 4.91 2.09
N ALA A 53 5.07 6.09 2.19
CA ALA A 53 5.76 7.35 2.43
C ALA A 53 6.24 7.48 3.89
N ARG A 54 7.25 8.31 4.15
CA ARG A 54 7.86 8.46 5.51
C ARG A 54 6.79 8.58 6.60
N ASP A 55 5.83 9.47 6.36
CA ASP A 55 4.64 9.66 7.16
C ASP A 55 3.46 9.09 6.38
N ALA A 56 2.84 8.02 6.88
CA ALA A 56 1.81 7.29 6.14
C ALA A 56 0.74 6.66 7.03
N HIS A 57 -0.42 6.40 6.44
CA HIS A 57 -1.50 5.61 7.01
C HIS A 57 -1.55 4.21 6.37
N LEU A 58 -1.84 3.22 7.20
CA LEU A 58 -2.17 1.87 6.78
C LEU A 58 -3.57 1.54 7.27
N TRP A 59 -4.38 0.98 6.37
CA TRP A 59 -5.67 0.40 6.65
C TRP A 59 -5.60 -1.10 6.38
N LEU A 60 -5.67 -1.92 7.42
CA LEU A 60 -5.48 -3.37 7.33
C LEU A 60 -6.76 -4.12 7.70
N TRP A 61 -7.40 -4.75 6.72
CA TRP A 61 -8.55 -5.63 6.98
C TRP A 61 -8.14 -6.90 7.71
N THR A 62 -8.94 -7.28 8.70
CA THR A 62 -8.80 -8.54 9.44
C THR A 62 -10.13 -8.98 10.04
N THR A 63 -10.14 -10.21 10.57
CA THR A 63 -11.27 -10.79 11.29
C THR A 63 -10.99 -10.80 12.80
N ASN A 64 -12.03 -11.00 13.61
CA ASN A 64 -11.88 -11.08 15.07
C ASN A 64 -10.87 -12.15 15.52
N ALA A 65 -10.81 -13.29 14.81
CA ALA A 65 -9.90 -14.39 15.14
C ALA A 65 -8.43 -14.09 14.84
N LEU A 66 -8.15 -13.14 13.93
CA LEU A 66 -6.80 -12.80 13.48
C LEU A 66 -6.29 -11.48 14.02
N LEU A 67 -7.03 -10.81 14.90
CA LEU A 67 -6.63 -9.53 15.49
C LEU A 67 -5.19 -9.55 16.04
N PRO A 68 -4.77 -10.53 16.88
CA PRO A 68 -3.39 -10.56 17.38
C PRO A 68 -2.34 -10.65 16.25
N ARG A 69 -2.59 -11.47 15.23
CA ARG A 69 -1.67 -11.64 14.09
C ARG A 69 -1.65 -10.43 13.18
N ALA A 70 -2.78 -9.76 12.99
CA ALA A 70 -2.84 -8.53 12.22
C ALA A 70 -2.06 -7.40 12.89
N TYR A 71 -1.99 -7.37 14.22
CA TYR A 71 -1.19 -6.39 14.96
C TYR A 71 0.30 -6.65 14.74
N GLU A 72 0.73 -7.91 14.90
CA GLU A 72 2.11 -8.35 14.60
C GLU A 72 2.52 -8.01 13.15
N VAL A 73 1.62 -8.22 12.18
CA VAL A 73 1.86 -7.91 10.77
C VAL A 73 2.00 -6.41 10.53
N ALA A 74 1.11 -5.58 11.10
CA ALA A 74 1.20 -4.14 10.98
C ALA A 74 2.51 -3.59 11.56
N GLU A 75 2.93 -4.10 12.72
CA GLU A 75 4.21 -3.76 13.35
C GLU A 75 5.41 -4.19 12.50
N ALA A 76 5.39 -5.40 11.95
CA ALA A 76 6.45 -5.89 11.06
C ALA A 76 6.62 -5.04 9.80
N TRP A 77 5.53 -4.43 9.30
CA TRP A 77 5.57 -3.47 8.20
C TRP A 77 5.99 -2.06 8.62
N GLY A 78 6.28 -1.83 9.90
CA GLY A 78 6.73 -0.55 10.44
C GLY A 78 5.61 0.44 10.77
N PHE A 79 4.40 -0.05 11.02
CA PHE A 79 3.25 0.76 11.42
C PHE A 79 2.85 0.51 12.87
N THR A 80 2.39 1.56 13.55
CA THR A 80 1.75 1.46 14.87
C THR A 80 0.25 1.39 14.71
N VAL A 81 -0.40 0.35 15.23
CA VAL A 81 -1.86 0.25 15.29
C VAL A 81 -2.40 1.33 16.23
N ARG A 82 -3.38 2.12 15.78
CA ARG A 82 -3.97 3.21 16.58
C ARG A 82 -5.38 2.88 17.06
N SER A 83 -6.23 2.43 16.16
CA SER A 83 -7.62 2.12 16.46
C SER A 83 -8.24 1.22 15.39
N PRO A 84 -9.17 0.32 15.74
CA PRO A 84 -9.98 -0.35 14.74
C PRO A 84 -11.07 0.59 14.20
N LEU A 85 -11.41 0.41 12.93
CA LEU A 85 -12.68 0.79 12.33
C LEU A 85 -13.49 -0.50 12.11
N THR A 86 -14.57 -0.67 12.86
CA THR A 86 -15.38 -1.90 12.84
C THR A 86 -16.50 -1.79 11.81
N TRP A 87 -16.51 -2.68 10.82
CA TRP A 87 -17.66 -2.87 9.94
C TRP A 87 -18.71 -3.73 10.64
N VAL A 88 -19.82 -3.12 11.04
CA VAL A 88 -20.96 -3.78 11.67
C VAL A 88 -21.89 -4.36 10.61
N LYS A 89 -22.22 -5.64 10.76
CA LYS A 89 -23.13 -6.39 9.90
C LYS A 89 -24.39 -6.73 10.68
N PHE A 90 -25.55 -6.34 10.16
CA PHE A 90 -26.86 -6.69 10.73
C PHE A 90 -27.27 -8.13 10.41
N ARG A 91 -26.33 -9.09 10.52
CA ARG A 91 -26.57 -10.53 10.40
C ARG A 91 -25.54 -11.28 11.22
N LEU A 92 -25.95 -12.42 11.80
CA LEU A 92 -25.05 -13.28 12.55
C LEU A 92 -24.30 -14.22 11.60
N GLY A 93 -22.99 -14.12 11.59
CA GLY A 93 -22.08 -15.04 10.92
C GLY A 93 -21.73 -16.27 11.75
N LEU A 94 -20.66 -16.93 11.31
CA LEU A 94 -20.07 -18.09 11.98
C LEU A 94 -19.40 -17.67 13.29
N GLY A 95 -19.32 -18.60 14.24
CA GLY A 95 -18.52 -18.47 15.46
C GLY A 95 -18.10 -19.86 15.93
N GLY A 96 -16.86 -20.01 16.38
CA GLY A 96 -16.38 -21.25 16.98
C GLY A 96 -16.99 -21.53 18.36
N ARG A 97 -16.72 -22.72 18.91
CA ARG A 97 -17.20 -23.17 20.24
C ARG A 97 -16.94 -22.17 21.38
N TYR A 98 -15.83 -21.44 21.30
CA TYR A 98 -15.39 -20.47 22.33
C TYR A 98 -15.38 -19.03 21.80
N GLN A 99 -16.24 -18.71 20.82
CA GLN A 99 -16.31 -17.39 20.21
C GLN A 99 -17.74 -16.86 20.20
N LEU A 100 -17.89 -15.55 20.37
CA LEU A 100 -19.12 -14.87 20.01
C LEU A 100 -19.35 -15.00 18.50
N ARG A 101 -20.61 -14.99 18.08
CA ARG A 101 -20.96 -15.06 16.66
C ARG A 101 -20.47 -13.82 15.94
N ASN A 102 -19.73 -14.00 14.84
CA ASN A 102 -19.19 -12.87 14.10
C ASN A 102 -20.33 -12.04 13.48
N ALA A 103 -20.48 -10.80 13.92
CA ALA A 103 -21.32 -9.79 13.28
C ALA A 103 -20.50 -8.60 12.79
N THR A 104 -19.17 -8.72 12.82
CA THR A 104 -18.24 -7.63 12.53
C THR A 104 -17.03 -8.12 11.73
N GLU A 105 -16.45 -7.22 10.94
CA GLU A 105 -15.07 -7.32 10.45
C GLU A 105 -14.31 -6.05 10.88
N GLN A 106 -12.99 -6.16 11.03
CA GLN A 106 -12.16 -5.09 11.57
C GLN A 106 -11.26 -4.53 10.47
N LEU A 107 -11.21 -3.22 10.34
CA LEU A 107 -10.28 -2.51 9.49
C LEU A 107 -9.36 -1.67 10.39
N LEU A 108 -8.14 -2.17 10.63
CA LEU A 108 -7.21 -1.52 11.55
C LEU A 108 -6.67 -0.24 10.92
N PHE A 109 -6.82 0.88 11.61
CA PHE A 109 -6.15 2.13 11.29
C PHE A 109 -4.79 2.18 12.00
N CYS A 110 -3.74 2.30 11.21
CA CYS A 110 -2.36 2.33 11.66
C CYS A 110 -1.64 3.55 11.08
N THR A 111 -0.60 4.01 11.77
CA THR A 111 0.20 5.17 11.35
C THR A 111 1.68 4.83 11.34
N ARG A 112 2.42 5.45 10.44
CA ARG A 112 3.87 5.51 10.43
C ARG A 112 4.34 6.96 10.45
N GLY A 113 5.44 7.22 11.17
CA GLY A 113 6.01 8.56 11.27
C GLY A 113 5.05 9.54 11.95
N ARG A 114 5.00 10.76 11.42
CA ARG A 114 4.12 11.85 11.86
C ARG A 114 3.00 12.10 10.84
N ALA A 115 2.08 11.15 10.72
CA ALA A 115 0.93 11.24 9.82
C ALA A 115 -0.33 11.77 10.56
N PRO A 116 -0.75 13.03 10.34
CA PRO A 116 -1.94 13.58 10.98
C PRO A 116 -3.23 13.08 10.32
N LEU A 117 -4.32 13.01 11.10
CA LEU A 117 -5.66 12.73 10.58
C LEU A 117 -6.21 13.91 9.77
N GLY A 118 -6.80 13.63 8.60
CA GLY A 118 -7.60 14.59 7.84
C GLY A 118 -8.95 14.90 8.51
N SER A 119 -9.49 13.96 9.28
CA SER A 119 -10.70 14.15 10.09
C SER A 119 -10.58 13.47 11.43
N ARG A 120 -10.88 14.22 12.51
CA ARG A 120 -10.86 13.73 13.90
C ARG A 120 -12.22 13.23 14.38
N SER A 121 -13.26 13.39 13.56
CA SER A 121 -14.65 13.08 13.92
C SER A 121 -15.12 11.73 13.36
N GLN A 122 -14.25 10.95 12.73
CA GLN A 122 -14.60 9.64 12.21
C GLN A 122 -14.82 8.66 13.38
N PRO A 123 -16.02 8.07 13.55
CA PRO A 123 -16.24 7.04 14.55
C PRO A 123 -15.47 5.76 14.23
N THR A 124 -15.20 4.95 15.26
CA THR A 124 -14.52 3.64 15.18
C THR A 124 -15.42 2.52 14.67
N TRP A 125 -16.59 2.84 14.13
CA TRP A 125 -17.49 1.86 13.53
C TRP A 125 -18.26 2.47 12.37
N PHE A 126 -18.74 1.60 11.47
CA PHE A 126 -19.69 1.95 10.43
C PHE A 126 -20.51 0.71 10.06
N ASN A 127 -21.69 0.91 9.48
CA ASN A 127 -22.47 -0.16 8.88
C ASN A 127 -22.54 0.03 7.37
N ALA A 128 -22.50 -1.08 6.65
CA ALA A 128 -22.65 -1.12 5.20
C ALA A 128 -23.26 -2.47 4.79
N PRO A 129 -24.01 -2.55 3.67
CA PRO A 129 -24.61 -3.79 3.21
C PRO A 129 -23.58 -4.89 2.99
N VAL A 130 -23.93 -6.12 3.40
CA VAL A 130 -23.10 -7.27 3.06
C VAL A 130 -23.51 -7.78 1.69
N THR A 131 -22.56 -7.77 0.76
CA THR A 131 -22.76 -8.21 -0.62
C THR A 131 -22.15 -9.61 -0.82
N GLU A 132 -21.56 -9.86 -1.99
CA GLU A 132 -20.93 -11.12 -2.37
C GLU A 132 -19.81 -11.54 -1.41
N HIS A 133 -19.46 -12.83 -1.42
CA HIS A 133 -18.50 -13.43 -0.49
C HIS A 133 -17.18 -12.65 -0.42
N SER A 134 -16.81 -12.25 0.80
CA SER A 134 -15.58 -11.52 1.13
C SER A 134 -15.43 -10.16 0.44
N ARG A 135 -16.47 -9.62 -0.22
CA ARG A 135 -16.44 -8.27 -0.80
C ARG A 135 -16.55 -7.24 0.32
N LYS A 136 -15.49 -6.45 0.48
CA LYS A 136 -15.47 -5.30 1.40
C LYS A 136 -16.35 -4.15 0.86
N PRO A 137 -17.00 -3.38 1.76
CA PRO A 137 -17.93 -2.32 1.38
C PRO A 137 -17.21 -1.15 0.71
N ALA A 138 -17.84 -0.55 -0.30
CA ALA A 138 -17.28 0.60 -1.03
C ALA A 138 -17.15 1.84 -0.13
N GLU A 139 -17.98 1.94 0.90
CA GLU A 139 -18.00 3.00 1.91
C GLU A 139 -16.64 3.16 2.62
N GLN A 140 -15.82 2.10 2.65
CA GLN A 140 -14.46 2.17 3.19
C GLN A 140 -13.62 3.25 2.49
N PHE A 141 -13.76 3.41 1.17
CA PHE A 141 -12.94 4.34 0.40
C PHE A 141 -13.25 5.79 0.78
N ALA A 142 -14.53 6.14 0.86
CA ALA A 142 -14.98 7.46 1.31
C ALA A 142 -14.54 7.78 2.76
N ILE A 143 -14.50 6.78 3.64
CA ILE A 143 -13.99 6.94 5.00
C ILE A 143 -12.47 7.16 4.98
N ILE A 144 -11.73 6.32 4.25
CA ILE A 144 -10.28 6.40 4.16
C ILE A 144 -9.85 7.75 3.60
N GLU A 145 -10.45 8.21 2.51
CA GLU A 145 -10.13 9.49 1.84
C GLU A 145 -10.47 10.71 2.69
N ARG A 146 -11.46 10.60 3.58
CA ARG A 146 -11.77 11.65 4.55
C ARG A 146 -10.72 11.73 5.67
N VAL A 147 -10.17 10.59 6.07
CA VAL A 147 -9.25 10.48 7.21
C VAL A 147 -7.79 10.60 6.78
N SER A 148 -7.45 10.21 5.55
CA SER A 148 -6.08 9.94 5.13
C SER A 148 -5.77 10.61 3.79
N PRO A 149 -4.58 11.19 3.63
CA PRO A 149 -4.17 11.81 2.36
C PRO A 149 -3.68 10.77 1.34
N GLY A 150 -3.78 11.10 0.05
CA GLY A 150 -3.11 10.38 -1.02
C GLY A 150 -1.62 10.73 -1.14
N PRO A 151 -0.85 10.07 -2.03
CA PRO A 151 -1.29 9.06 -2.99
C PRO A 151 -1.72 7.73 -2.34
N TYR A 152 -2.69 7.06 -2.97
CA TYR A 152 -3.36 5.87 -2.42
C TYR A 152 -2.95 4.58 -3.15
N LEU A 153 -2.81 3.49 -2.39
CA LEU A 153 -2.59 2.13 -2.90
C LEU A 153 -3.56 1.15 -2.25
N GLU A 154 -4.22 0.31 -3.05
CA GLU A 154 -4.92 -0.89 -2.58
C GLU A 154 -4.13 -2.15 -2.96
N LEU A 155 -3.76 -2.95 -1.95
CA LEU A 155 -3.14 -4.26 -2.11
C LEU A 155 -4.18 -5.38 -1.98
N PHE A 156 -4.02 -6.41 -2.81
CA PHE A 156 -4.96 -7.52 -3.01
C PHE A 156 -6.31 -7.08 -3.61
N ALA A 157 -6.27 -6.05 -4.45
CA ALA A 157 -7.44 -5.56 -5.15
C ALA A 157 -7.98 -6.61 -6.15
N ARG A 158 -9.29 -6.83 -6.12
CA ARG A 158 -10.00 -7.69 -7.10
C ARG A 158 -10.74 -6.90 -8.18
N ARG A 159 -10.87 -5.58 -7.98
CA ARG A 159 -11.47 -4.62 -8.90
C ARG A 159 -10.85 -3.25 -8.65
N ARG A 160 -11.12 -2.29 -9.53
CA ARG A 160 -10.80 -0.89 -9.24
C ARG A 160 -11.68 -0.36 -8.10
N PRO A 161 -11.13 0.49 -7.20
CA PRO A 161 -11.91 1.16 -6.17
C PRO A 161 -13.12 1.89 -6.73
N GLU A 162 -14.21 1.83 -5.99
CA GLU A 162 -15.44 2.58 -6.24
C GLU A 162 -15.24 4.01 -5.68
N SER A 163 -14.30 4.75 -6.28
CA SER A 163 -13.86 6.09 -5.86
C SER A 163 -13.50 6.97 -7.06
N ASN A 164 -13.63 8.28 -6.88
CA ASN A 164 -13.17 9.29 -7.83
C ASN A 164 -11.70 9.71 -7.61
N GLN A 165 -11.02 9.15 -6.60
CA GLN A 165 -9.61 9.42 -6.32
C GLN A 165 -8.68 8.49 -7.12
N PRO A 166 -7.46 8.93 -7.47
CA PRO A 166 -6.52 8.13 -8.25
C PRO A 166 -5.83 7.05 -7.41
N TRP A 167 -6.54 5.95 -7.14
CA TRP A 167 -5.99 4.79 -6.46
C TRP A 167 -5.12 3.94 -7.39
N ALA A 168 -3.87 3.69 -6.97
CA ALA A 168 -3.10 2.59 -7.52
C ALA A 168 -3.63 1.26 -6.95
N VAL A 169 -3.59 0.21 -7.75
CA VAL A 169 -4.02 -1.14 -7.32
C VAL A 169 -2.95 -2.17 -7.57
N TRP A 170 -2.90 -3.19 -6.71
CA TRP A 170 -2.12 -4.40 -6.92
C TRP A 170 -2.93 -5.62 -6.51
N GLY A 171 -3.03 -6.62 -7.36
CA GLY A 171 -3.78 -7.84 -7.10
C GLY A 171 -3.78 -8.80 -8.29
N ASP A 172 -4.18 -10.04 -8.04
CA ASP A 172 -4.15 -11.11 -9.05
C ASP A 172 -5.36 -11.10 -10.00
N GLN A 173 -6.36 -10.27 -9.71
CA GLN A 173 -7.62 -10.14 -10.47
C GLN A 173 -7.79 -8.77 -11.13
N VAL A 174 -6.74 -7.94 -11.16
CA VAL A 174 -6.75 -6.60 -11.75
C VAL A 174 -5.46 -6.34 -12.53
N ALA A 175 -5.52 -5.43 -13.50
CA ALA A 175 -4.32 -4.86 -14.11
C ALA A 175 -3.59 -3.99 -13.07
N SER A 176 -2.53 -4.55 -12.49
CA SER A 176 -1.82 -3.96 -11.35
C SER A 176 -0.94 -2.78 -11.78
N ASP A 177 -0.98 -1.69 -11.00
CA ASP A 177 -0.28 -0.43 -11.28
C ASP A 177 1.09 -0.32 -10.63
N ILE A 178 1.50 -1.33 -9.87
CA ILE A 178 2.83 -1.40 -9.27
C ILE A 178 3.40 -2.81 -9.43
N ARG A 179 4.72 -2.93 -9.47
CA ARG A 179 5.44 -4.22 -9.48
C ARG A 179 6.20 -4.41 -8.18
N ILE A 180 5.78 -5.38 -7.38
CA ILE A 180 6.41 -5.68 -6.10
C ILE A 180 7.41 -6.85 -6.31
N PRO A 181 8.74 -6.63 -6.19
CA PRO A 181 9.72 -7.70 -6.36
C PRO A 181 9.46 -8.88 -5.41
N GLY A 182 9.47 -10.11 -5.95
CA GLY A 182 9.16 -11.34 -5.20
C GLY A 182 7.67 -11.62 -4.99
N PHE A 183 6.79 -10.70 -5.39
CA PHE A 183 5.34 -10.81 -5.32
C PHE A 183 4.72 -10.49 -6.68
N ALA A 184 4.93 -11.39 -7.64
CA ALA A 184 4.37 -11.24 -8.97
C ALA A 184 2.86 -11.53 -9.01
N VAL A 185 2.16 -10.82 -9.87
CA VAL A 185 0.74 -11.03 -10.22
C VAL A 185 0.62 -11.30 -11.73
N PRO A 186 -0.50 -11.88 -12.20
CA PRO A 186 -0.63 -12.31 -13.60
C PRO A 186 -0.63 -11.16 -14.61
N TRP A 187 -1.14 -9.97 -14.23
CA TRP A 187 -1.34 -8.85 -15.16
C TRP A 187 -0.90 -7.52 -14.55
N TYR A 188 -0.24 -6.71 -15.37
CA TYR A 188 0.15 -5.34 -15.03
C TYR A 188 -0.51 -4.37 -16.00
N SER A 189 -0.74 -3.13 -15.55
CA SER A 189 -1.31 -2.10 -16.41
C SER A 189 -0.27 -1.57 -17.40
N GLU A 190 -0.73 -1.05 -18.55
CA GLU A 190 0.16 -0.44 -19.55
C GLU A 190 1.04 0.66 -18.96
N ARG A 191 0.58 1.34 -17.90
CA ARG A 191 1.34 2.37 -17.20
C ARG A 191 2.64 1.79 -16.63
N VAL A 192 2.57 0.60 -16.04
CA VAL A 192 3.73 -0.08 -15.45
C VAL A 192 4.65 -0.59 -16.55
N GLU A 193 4.08 -1.15 -17.61
CA GLU A 193 4.86 -1.66 -18.74
C GLU A 193 5.63 -0.53 -19.46
N LYS A 194 4.99 0.64 -19.63
CA LYS A 194 5.64 1.84 -20.19
C LYS A 194 6.74 2.39 -19.28
N ALA A 195 6.53 2.37 -17.96
CA ALA A 195 7.54 2.82 -16.99
C ALA A 195 8.82 1.96 -17.04
N GLU A 196 8.71 0.66 -17.34
CA GLU A 196 9.87 -0.20 -17.54
C GLU A 196 10.53 -0.04 -18.91
N ALA A 197 9.75 0.24 -19.96
CA ALA A 197 10.26 0.40 -21.31
C ALA A 197 11.07 1.71 -21.49
N MET A 198 10.98 2.65 -20.56
CA MET A 198 11.82 3.86 -20.59
C MET A 198 13.25 3.52 -20.17
N PRO A 199 14.26 3.67 -21.05
CA PRO A 199 15.64 3.44 -20.68
C PRO A 199 16.04 4.37 -19.54
N GLN A 200 16.71 3.84 -18.52
CA GLN A 200 17.38 4.64 -17.50
C GLN A 200 18.30 5.62 -18.23
N ARG A 201 17.97 6.91 -18.20
CA ARG A 201 18.90 7.95 -18.66
C ARG A 201 20.10 7.89 -17.73
N THR A 202 21.17 7.24 -18.19
CA THR A 202 22.49 7.41 -17.63
C THR A 202 22.76 8.90 -17.67
N GLN A 203 22.85 9.53 -16.51
CA GLN A 203 23.35 10.88 -16.37
C GLN A 203 24.84 10.78 -16.72
N THR A 204 25.16 10.93 -18.01
CA THR A 204 26.54 11.11 -18.44
C THR A 204 26.95 12.50 -17.99
N ASP A 205 27.91 12.54 -17.06
CA ASP A 205 28.63 13.76 -16.69
C ASP A 205 29.30 14.32 -17.96
N ASP A 206 28.66 15.30 -18.58
CA ASP A 206 29.32 16.19 -19.55
C ASP A 206 30.21 17.18 -18.79
N ALA A 207 31.33 16.67 -18.26
CA ALA A 207 32.48 17.50 -17.94
C ALA A 207 33.23 17.81 -19.24
N ALA A 208 32.70 18.77 -20.00
CA ALA A 208 33.40 19.40 -21.11
C ALA A 208 34.61 20.20 -20.56
N GLY A 209 35.80 19.58 -20.62
CA GLY A 209 37.09 20.21 -20.34
C GLY A 209 38.05 20.05 -21.53
N GLY A 210 37.65 20.54 -22.70
CA GLY A 210 38.49 20.65 -23.91
C GLY A 210 39.02 22.07 -24.06
N GLY A 211 40.35 22.21 -24.19
CA GLY A 211 41.06 23.48 -24.03
C GLY A 211 41.23 24.37 -25.26
N THR A 212 42.06 25.40 -25.03
CA THR A 212 42.99 26.15 -25.92
C THR A 212 42.63 27.57 -26.37
N GLY A 213 43.66 28.44 -26.30
CA GLY A 213 43.80 29.76 -26.95
C GLY A 213 43.57 30.94 -25.99
N GLY A 214 44.55 31.74 -25.56
CA GLY A 214 45.65 32.34 -26.31
C GLY A 214 45.39 33.84 -26.44
N GLY A 215 45.82 34.65 -25.46
CA GLY A 215 45.56 36.09 -25.41
C GLY A 215 46.68 36.85 -24.71
N ASN A 216 47.55 37.43 -25.52
CA ASN A 216 48.77 38.14 -25.16
C ASN A 216 48.44 39.55 -24.61
N GLY A 217 48.81 39.84 -23.35
CA GLY A 217 48.63 41.16 -22.73
C GLY A 217 49.96 41.68 -22.22
N LYS A 218 50.55 42.64 -22.95
CA LYS A 218 51.75 43.37 -22.54
C LYS A 218 51.42 44.28 -21.35
N GLU A 219 52.15 44.12 -20.26
CA GLU A 219 52.28 45.16 -19.22
C GLU A 219 53.09 46.33 -19.77
N VAL A 220 52.53 47.54 -19.63
CA VAL A 220 53.25 48.81 -19.75
C VAL A 220 53.31 49.39 -18.35
N THR A 221 54.54 49.60 -17.88
CA THR A 221 54.92 50.25 -16.64
C THR A 221 54.48 51.72 -16.63
N LEU A 222 53.92 52.17 -15.50
CA LEU A 222 54.30 53.39 -14.76
C LEU A 222 53.86 53.22 -13.30
#